data_AF-A0A921KK32-F1
#
_entry.id   AF-A0A921KK32-F1
#
_cell.length_a   1.000
_cell.length_b   1.000
_cell.length_c   1.000
_cell.angle_alpha   90.00
_cell.angle_beta   90.00
_cell.angle_gamma   90.00
#
_symmetry.space_group_name_H-M   'P 1'
#
loop_
_entity.id
_entity.type
_entity.pdbx_description
1 polymer ?
#
loop_
_entity_poly.entity_id
_entity_poly.type
_entity_poly.pdbx_seq_one_letter_code
_entity_poly.pdbx_strand_id
1 'polypeptide(L)'
;MKNNSAKDQYFKDIKTLLPIKSTQEKKYLSKINKNLDEYQYDNPNSSYSDYIEKFGTAKDVVVAYLQNCNEDYLISKLKIRSILIKVITFITLISILICIWFAYILEDNYNTAKKEHIWDSETTIIEE
;
A
#
# COMPACT_ATOMS: atom_id res chain seq x y z
N MET A 1 -20.35 34.62 -7.15
CA MET A 1 -19.09 33.87 -6.99
C MET A 1 -19.45 32.56 -6.29
N LYS A 2 -19.12 31.39 -6.85
CA LYS A 2 -19.51 30.08 -6.28
C LYS A 2 -18.85 29.91 -4.90
N ASN A 3 -19.63 29.63 -3.85
CA ASN A 3 -19.18 29.42 -2.46
C ASN A 3 -18.40 28.10 -2.24
N ASN A 4 -17.65 27.62 -3.24
CA ASN A 4 -16.82 26.42 -3.14
C ASN A 4 -15.86 26.47 -1.94
N SER A 5 -15.42 27.67 -1.53
CA SER A 5 -14.51 27.85 -0.39
C SER A 5 -15.03 27.22 0.91
N ALA A 6 -16.32 27.34 1.25
CA ALA A 6 -16.85 26.88 2.53
C ALA A 6 -16.92 25.34 2.61
N LYS A 7 -17.44 24.71 1.55
CA LYS A 7 -17.48 23.25 1.41
C LYS A 7 -16.09 22.65 1.29
N ASP A 8 -15.22 23.25 0.49
CA ASP A 8 -13.85 22.77 0.31
C ASP A 8 -13.06 22.87 1.62
N GLN A 9 -13.28 23.92 2.41
CA GLN A 9 -12.72 24.07 3.74
C GLN A 9 -13.22 22.96 4.68
N TYR A 10 -14.54 22.73 4.76
CA TYR A 10 -15.11 21.68 5.58
C TYR A 10 -14.64 20.28 5.19
N PHE A 11 -14.59 19.98 3.89
CA PHE A 11 -14.08 18.71 3.39
C PHE A 11 -12.58 18.53 3.68
N LYS A 12 -11.79 19.60 3.60
CA LYS A 12 -10.36 19.58 3.94
C LYS A 12 -10.14 19.28 5.41
N ASP A 13 -10.97 19.82 6.30
CA ASP A 13 -10.87 19.56 7.74
C ASP A 13 -11.13 18.08 8.05
N ILE A 14 -12.21 17.49 7.50
CA ILE A 14 -12.50 16.06 7.62
C ILE A 14 -11.32 15.22 7.12
N LYS A 15 -10.79 15.55 5.93
CA LYS A 15 -9.67 14.83 5.32
C LYS A 15 -8.40 14.89 6.15
N THR A 16 -8.16 16.00 6.86
CA THR A 16 -6.96 16.21 7.69
C THR A 16 -7.06 15.46 9.01
N LEU A 17 -8.26 15.34 9.57
CA LEU A 17 -8.52 14.65 10.83
C LEU A 17 -8.51 13.12 10.71
N LEU A 18 -8.64 12.57 9.50
CA LEU A 18 -8.58 11.12 9.28
C LEU A 18 -7.16 10.58 9.49
N PRO A 19 -6.97 9.58 10.39
CA PRO A 19 -5.64 9.09 10.74
C PRO A 19 -4.98 8.26 9.62
N ILE A 20 -5.76 7.75 8.65
CA ILE A 20 -5.31 6.74 7.69
C ILE A 20 -5.93 7.02 6.30
N LYS A 21 -5.16 6.80 5.23
CA LYS A 21 -5.61 6.98 3.83
C LYS A 21 -5.79 5.63 3.10
N SER A 22 -6.53 4.69 3.68
CA SER A 22 -6.80 3.40 3.00
C SER A 22 -7.96 3.54 2.00
N THR A 23 -8.23 2.45 1.28
CA THR A 23 -9.34 2.36 0.32
C THR A 23 -10.70 2.60 0.98
N GLN A 24 -10.86 2.24 2.26
CA GLN A 24 -12.11 2.48 2.99
C GLN A 24 -12.32 3.96 3.30
N GLU A 25 -11.30 4.67 3.80
CA GLU A 25 -11.39 6.12 4.05
C GLU A 25 -11.59 6.87 2.74
N LYS A 26 -10.97 6.42 1.63
CA LYS A 26 -11.22 6.98 0.30
C LYS A 26 -12.69 6.83 -0.13
N LYS A 27 -13.29 5.65 0.07
CA LYS A 27 -14.71 5.42 -0.22
C LYS A 27 -15.61 6.29 0.66
N TYR A 28 -15.29 6.40 1.96
CA TYR A 28 -16.02 7.23 2.90
C TYR A 28 -15.95 8.72 2.54
N LEU A 29 -14.74 9.23 2.26
CA LEU A 29 -14.52 10.60 1.81
C LEU A 29 -15.25 10.90 0.50
N SER A 30 -15.26 9.96 -0.45
CA SER A 30 -16.03 10.13 -1.69
C SER A 30 -17.53 10.23 -1.44
N LYS A 31 -18.07 9.43 -0.50
CA LYS A 31 -19.48 9.48 -0.11
C LYS A 31 -19.83 10.80 0.57
N ILE A 32 -19.00 11.24 1.52
CA ILE A 32 -19.18 12.55 2.17
C ILE A 32 -19.11 13.68 1.14
N ASN A 33 -18.12 13.67 0.26
CA ASN A 33 -17.98 14.73 -0.73
C ASN A 33 -19.22 14.83 -1.61
N LYS A 34 -19.78 13.70 -2.04
CA LYS A 34 -21.04 13.67 -2.80
C LYS A 34 -22.21 14.27 -2.01
N ASN A 35 -22.36 13.91 -0.73
CA ASN A 35 -23.41 14.47 0.12
C ASN A 35 -23.25 15.99 0.32
N LEU A 36 -22.00 16.48 0.42
CA LEU A 36 -21.70 17.90 0.51
C LEU A 36 -22.01 18.63 -0.80
N ASP A 37 -21.73 18.00 -1.95
CA ASP A 37 -22.04 18.54 -3.27
C ASP A 37 -23.56 18.62 -3.50
N GLU A 38 -24.32 17.61 -3.08
CA GLU A 38 -25.80 17.64 -3.09
C GLU A 38 -26.35 18.76 -2.21
N TYR A 39 -25.84 18.91 -0.98
CA TYR A 39 -26.27 19.98 -0.09
C TYR A 39 -25.92 21.37 -0.61
N GLN A 40 -24.74 21.54 -1.22
CA GLN A 40 -24.32 22.81 -1.82
C GLN A 40 -25.15 23.14 -3.06
N TYR A 41 -25.61 22.14 -3.81
CA TYR A 41 -26.51 22.34 -4.94
C TYR A 41 -27.84 22.95 -4.49
N ASP A 42 -28.43 22.40 -3.42
CA ASP A 42 -29.68 22.89 -2.84
C ASP A 42 -29.50 24.23 -2.10
N ASN A 43 -28.31 24.49 -1.56
CA ASN A 43 -27.99 25.67 -0.74
C ASN A 43 -26.70 26.37 -1.24
N PRO A 44 -26.75 27.09 -2.37
CA PRO A 44 -25.55 27.61 -3.05
C PRO A 44 -24.81 28.72 -2.28
N ASN A 45 -25.46 29.33 -1.28
CA ASN A 45 -24.88 30.37 -0.43
C ASN A 45 -24.55 29.87 0.99
N SER A 46 -24.50 28.55 1.21
CA SER A 46 -24.14 27.97 2.51
C SER A 46 -22.79 28.47 3.00
N SER A 47 -22.74 28.79 4.28
CA SER A 47 -21.55 29.13 5.04
C SER A 47 -20.98 27.90 5.75
N TYR A 48 -19.76 28.00 6.27
CA TYR A 48 -19.10 26.90 6.99
C TYR A 48 -19.91 26.44 8.22
N SER A 49 -20.57 27.36 8.93
CA SER A 49 -21.43 27.02 10.07
C SER A 49 -22.65 26.18 9.68
N ASP A 50 -23.20 26.39 8.49
CA ASP A 50 -24.36 25.63 8.00
C ASP A 50 -23.97 24.16 7.74
N TYR A 51 -22.73 23.93 7.28
CA TYR A 51 -22.19 22.58 7.15
C TYR A 51 -22.00 21.90 8.51
N ILE A 52 -21.53 22.64 9.53
CA ILE A 52 -21.41 22.11 10.90
C ILE A 52 -22.78 21.77 11.48
N GLU A 53 -23.78 22.64 11.30
CA GLU A 53 -25.13 22.40 11.80
C GLU A 53 -25.77 21.18 11.12
N LYS A 54 -25.59 21.04 9.81
CA LYS A 54 -26.22 19.96 9.04
C LYS A 54 -25.50 18.60 9.17
N PHE A 55 -24.18 18.60 9.17
CA PHE A 55 -23.37 17.37 9.10
C PHE A 55 -22.63 17.07 10.42
N GLY A 56 -22.65 17.97 11.39
CA GLY A 56 -21.84 17.90 12.61
C GLY A 56 -20.47 18.53 12.43
N THR A 57 -19.66 18.60 13.50
CA THR A 57 -18.27 19.07 13.34
C THR A 57 -17.46 18.04 12.56
N ALA A 58 -16.41 18.49 11.85
CA ALA A 58 -15.51 17.58 11.15
C ALA A 58 -14.92 16.50 12.08
N LYS A 59 -14.73 16.83 13.37
CA LYS A 59 -14.29 15.89 14.41
C LYS A 59 -15.34 14.83 14.70
N ASP A 60 -16.59 15.23 14.92
CA ASP A 60 -17.68 14.30 15.23
C ASP A 60 -17.94 13.35 14.07
N VAL A 61 -17.89 13.86 12.83
CA VAL A 61 -18.00 13.05 11.62
C VAL A 61 -16.90 11.99 11.55
N VAL A 62 -15.65 12.36 11.84
CA VAL A 62 -14.52 11.43 11.86
C VAL A 62 -14.62 10.45 13.03
N VAL A 63 -15.06 10.87 14.21
CA VAL A 63 -15.27 9.99 15.36
C VAL A 63 -16.38 8.98 15.07
N ALA A 64 -17.51 9.43 14.52
CA ALA A 64 -18.61 8.56 14.11
C ALA A 64 -18.16 7.58 13.01
N TYR A 65 -17.29 8.00 12.08
CA TYR A 65 -16.66 7.09 11.13
C TYR A 65 -15.82 6.04 11.84
N LEU A 66 -14.94 6.42 12.76
CA LEU A 66 -14.06 5.50 13.48
C LEU A 66 -14.83 4.53 14.38
N GLN A 67 -15.92 4.98 15.02
CA GLN A 67 -16.80 4.15 15.84
C GLN A 67 -17.59 3.14 15.00
N ASN A 68 -18.02 3.53 13.79
CA ASN A 68 -18.72 2.64 12.85
C ASN A 68 -17.76 1.85 11.95
N CYS A 69 -16.46 2.16 11.95
CA CYS A 69 -15.46 1.41 11.22
C CYS A 69 -15.24 0.10 11.98
N ASN A 70 -16.00 -0.93 11.60
CA ASN A 70 -16.07 -2.25 12.22
C ASN A 70 -14.72 -2.75 12.76
N GLU A 71 -14.78 -3.45 13.89
CA GLU A 71 -13.72 -4.32 14.39
C GLU A 71 -13.12 -5.21 13.29
N ASP A 72 -13.92 -5.64 12.30
CA ASP A 72 -13.49 -6.38 11.12
C ASP A 72 -12.45 -5.65 10.25
N TYR A 73 -12.51 -4.32 10.14
CA TYR A 73 -11.50 -3.54 9.41
C TYR A 73 -10.17 -3.52 10.17
N LEU A 74 -10.23 -3.35 11.49
CA LEU A 74 -9.05 -3.42 12.36
C LEU A 74 -8.45 -4.83 12.37
N ILE A 75 -9.29 -5.85 12.51
CA ILE A 75 -8.91 -7.28 12.48
C ILE A 75 -8.34 -7.67 11.12
N SER A 76 -8.95 -7.25 10.01
CA SER A 76 -8.44 -7.53 8.66
C SER A 76 -7.09 -6.87 8.42
N LYS A 77 -6.86 -5.65 8.90
CA LYS A 77 -5.54 -5.00 8.83
C LYS A 77 -4.48 -5.73 9.65
N LEU A 78 -4.82 -6.17 10.86
CA LEU A 78 -3.93 -6.98 11.69
C LEU A 78 -3.58 -8.31 11.02
N LYS A 79 -4.58 -8.97 10.41
CA LYS A 79 -4.38 -10.20 9.62
C LYS A 79 -3.48 -9.96 8.41
N ILE A 80 -3.65 -8.87 7.66
CA ILE A 80 -2.79 -8.52 6.52
C ILE A 80 -1.33 -8.36 6.95
N ARG A 81 -1.05 -7.66 8.06
CA ARG A 81 0.33 -7.54 8.60
C ARG A 81 0.93 -8.92 8.90
N SER A 82 0.15 -9.82 9.47
CA SER A 82 0.61 -11.19 9.75
C SER A 82 0.84 -12.02 8.48
N ILE A 83 0.02 -11.84 7.45
CA ILE A 83 0.17 -12.52 6.15
C ILE A 83 1.41 -12.00 5.43
N LEU A 84 1.67 -10.69 5.44
CA LEU A 84 2.85 -10.10 4.82
C LEU A 84 4.14 -10.63 5.44
N ILE A 85 4.22 -10.73 6.77
CA ILE A 85 5.38 -11.31 7.45
C ILE A 85 5.58 -12.77 7.02
N LYS A 86 4.50 -13.58 6.97
CA LYS A 86 4.58 -14.98 6.51
C LYS A 86 5.06 -15.10 5.07
N VAL A 87 4.61 -14.21 4.17
CA VAL A 87 5.05 -14.18 2.77
C VAL A 87 6.53 -13.82 2.67
N ILE A 88 6.99 -12.81 3.41
CA ILE A 88 8.41 -12.42 3.43
C ILE A 88 9.27 -13.59 3.92
N THR A 89 8.88 -14.25 5.02
CA THR A 89 9.62 -15.42 5.53
C THR A 89 9.68 -16.56 4.52
N PHE A 90 8.59 -16.78 3.76
CA PHE A 90 8.56 -17.79 2.71
C PHE A 90 9.49 -17.44 1.54
N ILE A 91 9.51 -16.18 1.10
CA ILE A 91 10.44 -15.70 0.07
C ILE A 91 11.89 -15.85 0.53
N THR A 92 12.17 -15.59 1.81
CA THR A 92 13.53 -15.73 2.34
C THR A 92 14.02 -17.18 2.28
N LEU A 93 13.14 -18.14 2.61
CA LEU A 93 13.45 -19.57 2.50
C LEU A 93 13.73 -19.98 1.05
N ILE A 94 12.91 -19.50 0.10
CA ILE A 94 13.12 -19.76 -1.33
C ILE A 94 14.45 -19.16 -1.81
N SER A 95 14.78 -17.95 -1.35
CA SER A 95 16.05 -17.29 -1.71
C SER A 95 17.26 -18.13 -1.33
N ILE A 96 17.24 -18.78 -0.16
CA ILE A 96 18.35 -19.65 0.30
C ILE A 96 18.51 -20.84 -0.63
N LEU A 97 17.40 -21.47 -1.04
CA LEU A 97 17.42 -22.60 -1.98
C LEU A 97 17.98 -22.19 -3.35
N ILE A 98 17.63 -21.00 -3.84
CA ILE A 98 18.17 -20.45 -5.09
C ILE A 98 19.68 -20.20 -4.97
N CYS A 99 20.15 -19.66 -3.84
CA CYS A 99 21.58 -19.45 -3.61
C CYS A 99 22.37 -20.76 -3.63
N ILE A 100 21.85 -21.82 -3.02
CA ILE A 100 22.47 -23.15 -3.03
C ILE A 100 22.54 -23.69 -4.47
N TRP A 101 21.44 -23.61 -5.21
CA TRP A 101 21.39 -24.06 -6.59
C TRP A 101 22.37 -23.29 -7.49
N PHE A 102 22.47 -21.98 -7.31
CA PHE A 102 23.41 -21.14 -8.03
C PHE A 102 24.87 -21.49 -7.70
N ALA A 103 25.17 -21.80 -6.44
CA ALA A 103 26.49 -22.26 -6.04
C ALA A 103 26.88 -23.59 -6.71
N TYR A 104 25.95 -24.54 -6.81
CA TYR A 104 26.17 -25.80 -7.53
C TYR A 104 26.49 -25.57 -9.02
N ILE A 105 25.75 -24.68 -9.69
CA ILE A 105 26.01 -24.34 -11.09
C ILE A 105 27.38 -23.70 -11.26
N LEU A 106 27.76 -22.80 -10.35
CA LEU A 106 29.06 -22.15 -10.41
C LEU A 106 30.21 -23.15 -10.24
N GLU A 107 30.07 -24.11 -9.33
CA GLU A 107 31.06 -25.17 -9.12
C GLU A 107 31.18 -26.10 -10.34
N ASP A 108 30.06 -26.49 -10.94
CA ASP A 108 30.05 -27.31 -12.16
C ASP A 108 30.72 -26.58 -13.34
N ASN A 109 30.41 -25.30 -13.54
CA ASN A 109 31.04 -24.46 -14.54
C ASN A 109 32.55 -24.31 -14.30
N TYR A 110 32.97 -24.09 -13.05
CA TYR A 110 34.38 -24.00 -12.68
C TYR A 110 35.14 -25.31 -12.97
N ASN A 111 34.55 -26.45 -12.60
CA ASN A 111 35.15 -27.75 -12.83
C ASN A 111 35.22 -28.10 -14.32
N THR A 112 34.23 -27.69 -15.12
CA THR A 112 34.21 -27.88 -16.57
C THR A 112 35.31 -27.04 -17.24
N ALA A 113 35.40 -25.75 -16.92
CA ALA A 113 36.44 -24.87 -17.45
C ALA A 113 37.86 -25.34 -17.07
N LYS A 114 38.03 -25.85 -15.84
CA LYS A 114 39.30 -26.42 -15.39
C LYS A 114 39.68 -27.68 -16.17
N LYS A 115 38.71 -28.55 -16.47
CA LYS A 115 38.97 -29.75 -17.30
C LYS A 115 39.38 -29.35 -18.70
N GLU A 116 38.65 -28.45 -19.35
CA GLU A 116 38.98 -27.94 -20.70
C GLU A 116 40.40 -27.38 -20.78
N HIS A 117 40.82 -26.55 -19.81
CA HIS A 117 42.17 -26.01 -19.76
C HIS A 117 43.27 -27.09 -19.59
N ILE A 118 42.98 -28.19 -18.87
CA ILE A 118 43.94 -29.30 -18.72
C ILE A 118 44.10 -30.04 -20.05
N TRP A 119 43.00 -30.33 -20.76
CA TRP A 119 43.03 -31.00 -22.07
C TRP A 119 43.82 -30.22 -23.12
N ASP A 120 43.67 -28.90 -23.18
CA ASP A 120 44.43 -28.04 -24.10
C ASP A 120 45.94 -28.06 -23.79
N SER A 121 46.30 -28.09 -22.50
CA SER A 121 47.71 -28.16 -22.07
C SER A 121 48.36 -29.51 -22.37
N GLU A 122 47.63 -30.63 -22.20
CA GLU A 122 48.13 -31.97 -22.53
C GLU A 122 48.35 -32.13 -24.04
N THR A 123 47.44 -31.61 -24.87
CA THR A 123 47.55 -31.69 -26.34
C THR A 123 48.80 -30.96 -26.85
N THR A 124 49.12 -29.79 -26.28
CA THR A 124 50.28 -29.00 -26.67
C THR A 124 51.62 -29.71 -26.39
N ILE A 125 51.72 -30.47 -25.29
CA ILE A 125 52.93 -31.20 -24.91
C ILE A 125 53.19 -32.41 -25.83
N ILE A 126 52.14 -32.98 -26.45
CA ILE A 126 52.25 -34.16 -27.33
C ILE A 126 52.63 -33.75 -28.77
N GLU A 127 52.35 -32.50 -29.15
CA GLU A 127 52.64 -31.97 -30.50
C GLU A 127 54.06 -31.37 -30.65
N GLU A 128 54.83 -31.21 -29.57
CA GLU A 128 56.26 -30.80 -29.58
C GLU A 128 57.22 -32.01 -29.70
#